data_AF-A0A6B2DGU1-F1
#
_entry.id   AF-A0A6B2DGU1-F1
#
_cell.length_a   1.000
_cell.length_b   1.000
_cell.length_c   1.000
_cell.angle_alpha   90.00
_cell.angle_beta   90.00
_cell.angle_gamma   90.00
#
_symmetry.space_group_name_H-M   'P 1'
#
loop_
_entity.id
_entity.type
_entity.pdbx_description
1 polymer ?
#
loop_
_entity_poly.entity_id
_entity_poly.type
_entity_poly.pdbx_seq_one_letter_code
_entity_poly.pdbx_strand_id
1 'polypeptide(L)' 'MTTVKTLLGLPGLRLRPRAGAELLDRPVTRIYVTELPDPGRYLSAGELVLSGLLWWRRPGDAEPFV' A
#
# COMPACT_ATOMS: atom_id res chain seq x y z
N MET A 1 8.74 7.53 -14.39
CA MET A 1 8.10 7.66 -13.06
C MET A 1 7.57 6.28 -12.69
N THR A 2 7.94 5.71 -11.55
CA THR A 2 7.48 4.37 -11.14
C THR A 2 6.02 4.46 -10.73
N THR A 3 5.16 3.60 -11.29
CA THR A 3 3.74 3.49 -10.87
C THR A 3 3.50 2.20 -10.12
N VAL A 4 2.33 2.05 -9.49
CA VAL A 4 1.93 0.78 -8.87
C VAL A 4 1.93 -0.35 -9.91
N LYS A 5 1.46 -0.08 -11.13
CA LYS A 5 1.51 -1.01 -12.27
C LYS A 5 2.93 -1.47 -12.59
N THR A 6 3.92 -0.58 -12.53
CA THR A 6 5.33 -0.95 -12.71
C THR A 6 5.77 -1.98 -11.68
N LEU A 7 5.42 -1.79 -10.41
CA LEU A 7 5.79 -2.72 -9.33
C LEU A 7 5.15 -4.10 -9.50
N LEU A 8 3.87 -4.14 -9.90
CA LEU A 8 3.18 -5.41 -10.21
C LEU A 8 3.84 -6.18 -11.37
N GLY A 9 4.48 -5.47 -12.30
CA GLY A 9 5.22 -6.07 -13.41
C GLY A 9 6.59 -6.64 -13.04
N LEU A 10 7.07 -6.46 -11.80
CA LEU A 10 8.36 -6.98 -11.36
C LEU A 10 8.21 -8.43 -10.87
N PRO A 11 8.66 -9.45 -11.63
CA PRO A 11 8.40 -10.85 -11.30
C PRO A 11 9.03 -11.28 -9.96
N GLY A 12 10.15 -10.67 -9.57
CA GLY A 12 10.82 -10.95 -8.30
C GLY A 12 10.00 -10.57 -7.05
N LEU A 13 9.03 -9.67 -7.18
CA LEU A 13 8.21 -9.21 -6.04
C LEU A 13 6.97 -10.09 -5.80
N ARG A 14 6.53 -10.86 -6.81
CA ARG A 14 5.38 -11.79 -6.71
C ARG A 14 4.11 -11.14 -6.14
N LEU A 15 3.84 -9.90 -6.54
CA LEU A 15 2.70 -9.13 -6.07
C LEU A 15 1.41 -9.48 -6.82
N ARG A 16 0.28 -9.42 -6.12
CA ARG A 16 -1.06 -9.54 -6.72
C ARG A 16 -1.99 -8.46 -6.16
N PRO A 17 -2.60 -7.62 -7.01
CA PRO A 17 -3.56 -6.62 -6.53
C PRO A 17 -4.81 -7.33 -5.97
N ARG A 18 -5.29 -6.84 -4.82
CA ARG A 18 -6.52 -7.33 -4.16
C ARG A 18 -7.67 -6.32 -4.20
N ALA A 19 -7.35 -5.04 -4.38
CA ALA A 19 -8.28 -3.92 -4.52
C ALA A 19 -7.60 -2.77 -5.30
N GLY A 20 -8.37 -1.74 -5.67
CA GLY A 20 -7.82 -0.49 -6.25
C GLY A 20 -7.25 -0.65 -7.67
N ALA A 21 -7.86 -1.49 -8.51
CA ALA A 21 -7.39 -1.72 -9.88
C ALA A 21 -7.40 -0.44 -10.74
N GLU A 22 -8.32 0.48 -10.44
CA GLU A 22 -8.44 1.81 -11.03
C GLU A 22 -7.30 2.77 -10.63
N LEU A 23 -6.52 2.43 -9.61
CA LEU A 23 -5.44 3.27 -9.07
C LEU A 23 -4.04 2.84 -9.53
N LEU A 24 -3.92 1.82 -10.41
CA LEU A 24 -2.63 1.23 -10.76
C LEU A 24 -1.67 2.20 -11.48
N ASP A 25 -2.18 3.21 -12.17
CA ASP A 25 -1.36 4.21 -12.85
C ASP A 25 -0.88 5.34 -11.92
N ARG A 26 -1.22 5.28 -10.62
CA ARG A 26 -0.73 6.25 -9.62
C ARG A 26 0.80 6.16 -9.48
N PRO A 27 1.50 7.30 -9.43
CA PRO A 27 2.93 7.31 -9.20
C PRO A 27 3.26 6.95 -7.75
N VAL A 28 4.37 6.22 -7.58
CA VAL A 28 4.99 5.95 -6.31
C VAL A 28 6.17 6.88 -6.14
N THR A 29 6.11 7.77 -5.15
CA THR A 29 7.14 8.78 -4.88
C THR A 29 8.14 8.32 -3.82
N ARG A 30 7.69 7.53 -2.84
CA ARG A 30 8.49 7.01 -1.74
C ARG A 30 7.86 5.73 -1.15
N ILE A 31 8.68 4.93 -0.48
CA ILE A 31 8.27 3.77 0.31
C ILE A 31 8.26 4.16 1.79
N TYR A 32 7.18 3.84 2.50
CA TYR A 32 7.07 3.96 3.96
C TYR A 32 6.77 2.59 4.56
N VAL A 33 7.61 2.10 5.47
CA VAL A 33 7.44 0.78 6.11
C VAL A 33 6.93 0.97 7.52
N THR A 34 5.82 0.35 7.88
CA THR A 34 5.19 0.56 9.19
C THR A 34 4.26 -0.58 9.59
N GLU A 35 4.01 -0.67 10.89
CA GLU A 35 2.99 -1.53 11.50
C GLU A 35 1.99 -0.72 12.33
N LEU A 36 1.99 0.61 12.14
CA LEU A 36 0.97 1.46 12.75
C LEU A 36 -0.40 1.15 12.13
N PRO A 37 -1.46 0.99 12.95
CA PRO A 37 -2.81 0.83 12.43
C PRO A 37 -3.23 2.01 11.54
N ASP A 38 -2.93 3.24 11.97
CA ASP A 38 -3.16 4.46 11.19
C ASP A 38 -1.84 5.26 11.04
N PRO A 39 -1.15 5.13 9.90
CA PRO A 39 0.07 5.89 9.62
C PRO A 39 -0.20 7.28 9.03
N GLY A 40 -1.46 7.72 8.87
CA GLY A 40 -1.82 8.91 8.10
C GLY A 40 -1.07 10.19 8.49
N ARG A 41 -0.77 10.36 9.78
CA ARG A 41 0.02 11.50 10.30
C ARG A 41 1.44 11.58 9.74
N TYR A 42 2.00 10.47 9.27
CA TYR A 42 3.37 10.36 8.77
C TYR A 42 3.44 10.27 7.24
N LEU A 43 2.29 10.21 6.57
CA LEU A 43 2.22 10.01 5.13
C LEU A 43 2.10 11.32 4.36
N SER A 44 2.68 11.31 3.17
CA SER A 44 2.50 12.33 2.13
C SER A 44 1.84 11.73 0.88
N ALA A 45 1.32 12.59 0.00
CA ALA A 45 0.67 12.13 -1.23
C ALA A 45 1.63 11.35 -2.14
N GLY A 46 1.16 10.19 -2.63
CA GLY A 46 1.91 9.33 -3.56
C GLY A 46 2.89 8.35 -2.92
N GLU A 47 2.93 8.27 -1.59
CA GLU A 47 3.73 7.27 -0.89
C GLU A 47 3.08 5.89 -0.94
N LEU A 48 3.92 4.85 -1.09
CA LEU A 48 3.54 3.45 -1.00
C LEU A 48 3.84 2.93 0.40
N VAL A 49 2.82 2.48 1.10
CA VAL A 49 2.96 1.86 2.43
C VAL A 49 3.23 0.36 2.28
N LEU A 50 4.27 -0.12 2.95
CA LEU A 50 4.54 -1.55 3.13
C LEU A 50 4.32 -1.93 4.60
N SER A 51 3.51 -2.95 4.82
CA SER A 51 3.20 -3.48 6.14
C SER A 51 3.11 -5.01 6.07
N GLY A 52 3.63 -5.67 7.09
CA GLY A 52 3.42 -7.09 7.36
C GLY A 52 2.02 -7.40 7.93
N LEU A 53 1.19 -6.37 8.12
CA LEU A 53 -0.18 -6.44 8.63
C LEU A 53 -0.27 -6.90 10.08
N LEU A 54 0.75 -6.61 10.92
CA LEU A 54 0.70 -6.94 12.35
C LEU A 54 -0.42 -6.19 13.10
N TRP A 55 -0.86 -5.06 12.55
CA TRP A 55 -1.98 -4.28 13.06
C TRP A 55 -3.35 -4.92 12.80
N TRP A 56 -3.47 -5.78 11.77
CA TRP A 56 -4.74 -6.39 11.35
C TRP A 56 -5.02 -7.66 12.16
N ARG A 57 -5.76 -7.52 13.27
CA ARG A 57 -6.02 -8.61 14.23
C ARG A 57 -7.42 -9.18 14.10
N ARG A 58 -8.38 -8.40 13.58
CA ARG A 58 -9.77 -8.81 13.36
C ARG A 58 -10.35 -8.09 12.13
N PRO A 59 -11.44 -8.60 11.52
CA PRO A 59 -12.02 -8.02 10.30
C PRO A 59 -12.31 -6.51 10.37
N GLY A 60 -12.76 -6.01 11.52
CA GLY A 60 -13.10 -4.59 11.70
C GLY A 60 -11.92 -3.62 11.81
N ASP A 61 -10.67 -4.10 11.91
CA ASP A 61 -9.52 -3.18 12.05
C ASP A 61 -9.23 -2.41 10.74
N ALA A 62 -9.73 -2.88 9.61
CA ALA A 62 -9.57 -2.23 8.30
C ALA A 62 -10.72 -1.28 7.93
N GLU A 63 -11.85 -1.32 8.65
CA GLU A 63 -13.04 -0.49 8.36
C GLU A 63 -12.78 1.02 8.28
N PRO A 64 -11.87 1.62 9.06
CA PRO A 64 -11.58 3.05 8.95
C PRO A 64 -10.92 3.49 7.63
N PHE A 65 -10.46 2.55 6.80
CA PHE A 65 -9.65 2.83 5.60
C PHE A 65 -10.32 2.43 4.27
N VAL A 66 -11.55 1.92 4.29
CA VAL A 66 -12.31 1.46 3.10
C VAL A 66 -13.41 2.44 2.69
#